data_AF-A0A7K1GQI9-F1
#
_entry.id   AF-A0A7K1GQI9-F1
#
_cell.length_a   1.000
_cell.length_b   1.000
_cell.length_c   1.000
_cell.angle_alpha   90.00
_cell.angle_beta   90.00
_cell.angle_gamma   90.00
#
_symmetry.space_group_name_H-M   'P 1'
#
loop_
_entity.id
_entity.type
_entity.pdbx_description
1 polymer ?
#
loop_
_entity_poly.entity_id
_entity_poly.type
_entity_poly.pdbx_seq_one_letter_code
_entity_poly.pdbx_strand_id
1 'polypeptide(L)'
;MANKTLPMYKVKQVLLFLDRGISQRNIALQTGINRRTIASYLERAQQTNFSFSQLVAMSDNDLAQCLNLMEKESILDDERRAHLESMYSYFSVE
;
A
#
# COMPACT_ATOMS: atom_id res chain seq x y z
N MET A 1 -9.64 -9.61 -2.36
CA MET A 1 -9.17 -9.33 -3.73
C MET A 1 -7.66 -9.33 -3.69
N ALA A 2 -7.02 -10.28 -4.36
CA ALA A 2 -5.57 -10.40 -4.35
C ALA A 2 -4.95 -9.20 -5.09
N ASN A 3 -3.99 -8.54 -4.45
CA ASN A 3 -3.03 -7.58 -5.02
C ASN A 3 -3.53 -6.21 -5.51
N LYS A 4 -4.79 -5.81 -5.30
CA LYS A 4 -5.23 -4.42 -5.60
C LYS A 4 -5.22 -3.55 -4.35
N THR A 5 -4.42 -2.48 -4.38
CA THR A 5 -4.46 -1.40 -3.39
C THR A 5 -5.82 -0.68 -3.43
N LEU A 6 -6.30 -0.25 -2.27
CA LEU A 6 -7.52 0.57 -2.22
C LEU A 6 -7.24 1.94 -2.86
N PRO A 7 -8.23 2.56 -3.52
CA PRO A 7 -8.11 3.94 -3.95
C PRO A 7 -7.92 4.86 -2.73
N MET A 8 -7.17 5.96 -2.87
CA MET A 8 -6.76 6.80 -1.73
C MET A 8 -7.94 7.37 -0.93
N TYR A 9 -9.05 7.72 -1.58
CA TYR A 9 -10.25 8.17 -0.87
C TYR A 9 -10.80 7.11 0.09
N LYS A 10 -10.72 5.81 -0.26
CA LYS A 10 -11.11 4.70 0.65
C LYS A 10 -10.11 4.52 1.78
N VAL A 11 -8.82 4.71 1.51
CA VAL A 11 -7.78 4.67 2.56
C VAL A 11 -8.03 5.77 3.58
N LYS A 12 -8.24 7.02 3.14
CA LYS A 12 -8.61 8.14 4.00
C LYS A 12 -9.90 7.88 4.78
N GLN A 13 -10.91 7.30 4.13
CA GLN A 13 -12.16 6.91 4.81
C GLN A 13 -11.90 5.91 5.95
N VAL A 14 -11.05 4.91 5.75
CA VAL A 14 -10.69 3.94 6.80
C VAL A 14 -9.95 4.63 7.95
N LEU A 15 -8.95 5.47 7.66
CA LEU A 15 -8.19 6.19 8.68
C LEU A 15 -9.08 7.11 9.51
N LEU A 16 -10.03 7.81 8.88
CA LEU A 16 -10.98 8.68 9.55
C LEU A 16 -11.94 7.90 10.47
N PHE A 17 -12.31 6.67 10.13
CA PHE A 17 -13.08 5.83 11.05
C PHE A 17 -12.25 5.30 12.22
N LEU A 18 -10.98 4.99 11.99
CA LEU A 18 -10.05 4.58 13.04
C LEU A 18 -9.78 5.72 14.03
N ASP A 19 -9.60 6.96 13.54
CA ASP A 19 -9.46 8.17 14.34
C ASP A 19 -10.66 8.40 15.27
N ARG A 20 -11.86 8.09 14.78
CA ARG A 20 -13.12 8.15 15.55
C ARG A 20 -13.33 6.99 16.53
N GLY A 21 -12.37 6.08 16.64
CA GLY A 21 -12.45 4.92 17.53
C GLY A 21 -13.46 3.84 17.08
N ILE A 22 -13.87 3.83 15.80
CA ILE A 22 -14.79 2.82 15.31
C ILE A 22 -14.06 1.48 15.17
N SER A 23 -14.67 0.42 15.70
CA SER A 23 -14.11 -0.93 15.59
C SER A 23 -13.96 -1.38 14.13
N GLN A 24 -12.88 -2.11 13.82
CA GLN A 24 -12.63 -2.65 12.48
C GLN A 24 -13.81 -3.47 11.92
N ARG A 25 -14.56 -4.14 12.80
CA ARG A 25 -15.78 -4.89 12.44
C ARG A 25 -16.85 -3.95 11.88
N ASN A 26 -17.12 -2.85 12.57
CA ASN A 26 -18.11 -1.87 12.12
C ASN A 26 -17.65 -1.15 10.85
N ILE A 27 -16.35 -0.85 10.73
CA ILE A 27 -15.79 -0.28 9.50
C ILE A 27 -16.02 -1.23 8.32
N ALA A 28 -15.75 -2.53 8.49
CA ALA A 28 -15.97 -3.53 7.44
C ALA A 28 -17.45 -3.60 7.03
N LEU A 29 -18.37 -3.60 7.98
CA LEU A 29 -19.82 -3.60 7.72
C LEU A 29 -20.29 -2.33 6.97
N GLN A 30 -19.76 -1.15 7.33
CA GLN A 30 -20.19 0.12 6.73
C GLN A 30 -19.56 0.38 5.36
N THR A 31 -18.32 -0.05 5.15
CA THR A 31 -17.55 0.28 3.93
C THR A 31 -17.50 -0.84 2.89
N GLY A 32 -17.85 -2.07 3.28
CA GLY A 32 -17.66 -3.28 2.48
C GLY A 32 -16.20 -3.71 2.33
N ILE A 33 -15.26 -3.03 2.99
CA ILE A 33 -13.83 -3.36 2.93
C ILE A 33 -13.57 -4.58 3.81
N ASN A 34 -12.74 -5.50 3.32
CA ASN A 34 -12.35 -6.68 4.09
C ASN A 34 -11.64 -6.27 5.39
N ARG A 35 -12.04 -6.88 6.52
CA ARG A 35 -11.44 -6.62 7.84
C ARG A 35 -9.92 -6.78 7.87
N ARG A 36 -9.35 -7.76 7.15
CA ARG A 36 -7.90 -7.94 7.05
C ARG A 36 -7.21 -6.78 6.36
N THR A 37 -7.84 -6.21 5.33
CA THR A 37 -7.35 -5.01 4.65
C THR A 37 -7.34 -3.82 5.62
N ILE A 38 -8.42 -3.61 6.38
CA ILE A 38 -8.48 -2.56 7.40
C ILE A 38 -7.38 -2.74 8.45
N ALA A 39 -7.17 -3.97 8.94
CA ALA A 39 -6.11 -4.28 9.90
C ALA A 39 -4.72 -3.95 9.34
N SER A 40 -4.45 -4.25 8.07
CA SER A 40 -3.17 -3.91 7.43
C SER A 40 -2.95 -2.40 7.32
N TYR A 41 -3.99 -1.62 6.98
CA TYR A 41 -3.87 -0.15 6.97
C TYR A 41 -3.69 0.44 8.37
N LEU A 42 -4.33 -0.14 9.39
CA LEU A 42 -4.11 0.25 10.78
C LEU A 42 -2.66 0.01 11.19
N GLU A 43 -2.12 -1.18 10.93
CA GLU A 43 -0.73 -1.54 11.25
C GLU A 43 0.25 -0.59 10.56
N ARG A 44 0.07 -0.33 9.26
CA ARG A 44 0.89 0.63 8.51
C ARG A 44 0.82 2.03 9.10
N ALA A 45 -0.37 2.50 9.47
CA ALA A 45 -0.54 3.82 10.09
C ALA A 45 0.15 3.89 11.46
N GLN A 46 0.08 2.81 12.26
CA GLN A 46 0.76 2.73 13.57
C GLN A 46 2.29 2.65 13.45
N GLN A 47 2.81 2.16 12.33
CA GLN A 47 4.25 2.21 12.02
C GLN A 47 4.72 3.62 11.64
N THR A 48 3.79 4.54 11.31
CA THR A 48 4.12 5.95 11.13
C THR A 48 4.11 6.68 12.47
N ASN A 49 4.94 7.72 12.61
CA ASN A 49 4.95 8.60 13.78
C ASN A 49 3.84 9.68 13.73
N PHE A 50 2.84 9.52 12.86
CA PHE A 50 1.77 10.50 12.65
C PHE A 50 0.46 10.03 13.28
N SER A 51 -0.35 10.98 13.75
CA SER A 51 -1.72 10.69 14.15
C SER A 51 -2.59 10.37 12.93
N PHE A 52 -3.71 9.67 13.14
CA PHE A 52 -4.67 9.40 12.06
C PHE A 52 -5.22 10.70 11.44
N SER A 53 -5.50 11.71 12.27
CA SER A 53 -5.91 13.04 11.81
C SER A 53 -4.85 13.74 10.93
N GLN A 54 -3.57 13.63 11.27
CA GLN A 54 -2.48 14.15 10.43
C GLN A 54 -2.42 13.40 9.10
N LEU A 55 -2.48 12.06 9.12
CA LEU A 55 -2.48 11.23 7.91
C LEU A 55 -3.65 11.56 6.97
N VAL A 56 -4.84 11.81 7.50
CA VAL A 56 -6.02 12.17 6.70
C VAL A 56 -5.87 13.55 6.03
N ALA A 57 -5.17 14.48 6.70
CA ALA A 57 -4.94 15.83 6.18
C ALA A 57 -3.87 15.91 5.07
N MET A 58 -3.05 14.87 4.92
CA MET A 58 -2.01 14.81 3.88
C MET A 58 -2.58 14.76 2.47
N SER A 59 -1.78 15.17 1.48
CA SER A 59 -2.12 14.95 0.07
C SER A 59 -2.17 13.44 -0.22
N ASP A 60 -2.89 13.05 -1.28
CA ASP A 60 -3.01 11.63 -1.65
C ASP A 60 -1.64 11.00 -1.97
N ASN A 61 -0.70 11.78 -2.51
CA ASN A 61 0.64 11.31 -2.81
C ASN A 61 1.48 11.12 -1.53
N ASP A 62 1.48 12.12 -0.65
CA ASP A 62 2.25 12.05 0.61
C ASP A 62 1.74 10.93 1.51
N LEU A 63 0.41 10.74 1.57
CA LEU A 63 -0.20 9.64 2.32
C LEU A 63 0.22 8.27 1.76
N ALA A 64 0.23 8.13 0.43
CA ALA A 64 0.68 6.90 -0.22
C ALA A 64 2.16 6.61 0.07
N GLN A 65 3.01 7.64 0.10
CA GLN A 65 4.41 7.51 0.50
C GLN A 65 4.55 7.11 1.97
N CYS A 66 3.88 7.82 2.89
CA CYS A 66 3.94 7.54 4.32
C CYS A 66 3.48 6.11 4.67
N LEU A 67 2.47 5.59 3.98
CA LEU A 67 1.96 4.25 4.20
C LEU A 67 2.71 3.16 3.41
N ASN A 68 3.81 3.52 2.72
CA ASN A 68 4.56 2.63 1.84
C ASN A 68 3.65 1.88 0.85
N LEU A 69 2.74 2.62 0.22
CA LEU A 69 1.79 2.13 -0.79
C LEU A 69 2.24 2.44 -2.21
N MET A 70 3.20 3.36 -2.37
CA MET A 70 3.93 3.49 -3.61
C MET A 70 4.64 2.17 -3.87
N GLU A 71 4.41 1.59 -5.04
CA GLU A 71 5.29 0.55 -5.53
C GLU A 71 6.69 1.15 -5.48
N LYS A 72 7.56 0.62 -4.62
CA LYS A 72 8.98 0.83 -4.83
C LYS A 72 9.19 0.38 -6.26
N GLU A 73 9.58 1.30 -7.15
CA GLU A 73 10.34 0.88 -8.32
C GLU A 73 11.37 -0.05 -7.74
N SER A 74 11.18 -1.34 -7.99
CA SER A 74 12.08 -2.33 -7.48
C SER A 74 13.36 -2.02 -8.23
N ILE A 75 14.26 -1.29 -7.57
CA ILE A 75 15.68 -1.33 -7.86
C ILE A 75 16.06 -2.76 -7.48
N LEU A 76 15.62 -3.71 -8.30
CA LEU A 76 16.22 -5.01 -8.34
C LEU A 76 17.61 -4.67 -8.90
N ASP A 77 18.60 -4.64 -8.03
CA ASP A 77 19.96 -5.00 -8.40
C ASP A 77 19.88 -6.46 -8.86
N ASP A 78 19.42 -6.60 -10.10
CA ASP A 78 18.82 -7.82 -10.58
C ASP A 78 19.97 -8.62 -11.21
N GLU A 79 20.86 -9.16 -10.37
CA GLU A 79 21.88 -10.13 -10.81
C GLU A 79 21.24 -11.22 -11.69
N ARG A 80 20.00 -11.58 -11.37
CA ARG A 80 19.15 -12.51 -12.14
C ARG A 80 18.77 -11.98 -13.52
N ARG A 81 18.45 -10.69 -13.65
CA ARG A 81 18.14 -10.06 -14.95
C ARG A 81 19.41 -9.80 -15.76
N ALA A 82 20.49 -9.37 -15.12
CA ALA A 82 21.80 -9.22 -15.75
C ALA A 82 22.30 -10.56 -16.29
N HIS A 83 22.12 -11.66 -15.55
CA HIS A 83 22.40 -13.02 -16.02
C HIS A 83 21.54 -13.38 -17.23
N LEU A 84 20.23 -13.12 -17.20
CA LEU A 84 19.33 -13.36 -18.33
C LEU A 84 19.73 -12.53 -19.56
N GLU A 85 20.08 -11.25 -19.37
CA GLU A 85 20.51 -10.35 -20.45
C GLU A 85 21.82 -10.81 -21.09
N SER A 86 22.76 -11.33 -20.29
CA SER A 86 24.02 -11.89 -20.80
C SER A 86 23.82 -13.07 -21.76
N MET A 87 22.71 -13.80 -21.61
CA MET A 87 22.38 -14.96 -22.46
C MET A 87 21.67 -14.57 -23.76
N TYR A 88 21.20 -13.32 -23.93
CA TYR A 88 20.49 -12.92 -25.15
C TYR A 88 21.33 -13.08 -26.42
N SER A 89 22.65 -12.87 -26.34
CA SER A 89 23.56 -13.06 -27.48
C SER A 89 23.57 -14.50 -28.02
N TYR A 90 23.21 -15.48 -27.20
CA TYR A 90 23.10 -16.88 -27.62
C TYR A 90 21.77 -17.18 -28.32
N PHE A 91 20.69 -16.49 -27.92
CA PHE A 91 19.34 -16.68 -28.47
C PHE A 91 19.06 -15.88 -29.75
N SER A 92 19.92 -14.93 -30.09
CA SER A 92 19.76 -14.04 -31.26
C SER A 92 20.62 -14.46 -32.47
N VAL A 93 21.17 -15.67 -32.45
CA VAL A 93 21.81 -16.27 -33.63
C VAL A 93 20.71 -16.93 -34.48
N GLU A 94 20.31 -16.25 -35.55
CA GLU A 94 19.66 -16.84 -36.74
C GLU A 94 20.70 -17.51 -37.65
#